data_AF-A0A497RJ32-F1
#
_entry.id   AF-A0A497RJ32-F1
#
_cell.length_a   1.000
_cell.length_b   1.000
_cell.length_c   1.000
_cell.angle_alpha   90.00
_cell.angle_beta   90.00
_cell.angle_gamma   90.00
#
_symmetry.space_group_name_H-M   'P 1'
#
loop_
_entity.id
_entity.type
_entity.pdbx_description
1 polymer ?
#
loop_
_entity_poly.entity_id
_entity_poly.type
_entity_poly.pdbx_seq_one_letter_code
_entity_poly.pdbx_strand_id
1 'polypeptide(L)'
;MDDNGRLSLDMIIGVSIFLFVFIYVAQFLPSVFADVRSEISLAHEAYKVAVILAEDPGRWDNGSMNGTGWENHWNELNVVFRPGLAYSRDHPNYLSYEKIKAFQDAVDDNYTKVKEYLGLKTPDSDYEFNVSIQTLDSKPYRKTLIQDWDGNYTLNAGRAIVTTQMARFERIVWIDDIEELTGNITIDTDKGSYPTTICTLSGSDVDCRFNYIYPVNMFVIDVLQLYTPSPTLSLCLDIGSCAAGSCSLGGPNLIHIDGTDINLEEREYNLKDLINQKFKELGAKNGDNVCIRVSVRDLKVKLYQSDTIDYIAGNPTAKLVVVVWQ
;
A
#
# COMPACT_ATOMS: atom_id res chain seq x y z
N MET A 1 -56.57 40.35 -45.92
CA MET A 1 -55.43 39.43 -45.73
C MET A 1 -55.86 38.47 -44.64
N ASP A 2 -56.15 37.22 -45.01
CA ASP A 2 -56.75 36.22 -44.12
C ASP A 2 -55.78 35.80 -43.01
N ASP A 3 -56.21 35.99 -41.76
CA ASP A 3 -55.47 35.56 -40.55
C ASP A 3 -55.26 34.03 -40.49
N ASN A 4 -56.06 33.26 -41.23
CA ASN A 4 -55.93 31.81 -41.34
C ASN A 4 -54.64 31.37 -42.06
N GLY A 5 -54.12 32.19 -42.99
CA GLY A 5 -52.85 31.91 -43.69
C GLY A 5 -51.61 32.24 -42.86
N ARG A 6 -51.73 33.16 -41.89
CA ARG A 6 -50.66 33.51 -40.96
C ARG A 6 -50.45 32.43 -39.89
N LEU A 7 -51.53 31.84 -39.40
CA LEU A 7 -51.47 30.75 -38.41
C LEU A 7 -50.74 29.50 -38.97
N SER A 8 -50.95 29.14 -40.24
CA SER A 8 -50.26 27.99 -40.84
C SER A 8 -48.79 28.28 -41.13
N LEU A 9 -48.44 29.53 -41.46
CA LEU A 9 -47.07 29.96 -41.76
C LEU A 9 -46.21 29.97 -40.48
N ASP A 10 -46.74 30.50 -39.38
CA ASP A 10 -46.04 30.51 -38.09
C ASP A 10 -45.81 29.08 -37.56
N MET A 11 -46.75 28.17 -37.78
CA MET A 11 -46.59 26.75 -37.43
C MET A 11 -45.48 26.09 -38.26
N ILE A 12 -45.45 26.31 -39.58
CA ILE A 12 -44.43 25.72 -40.46
C ILE A 12 -43.05 26.26 -40.08
N ILE A 13 -42.92 27.56 -39.82
CA ILE A 13 -41.65 28.15 -39.39
C ILE A 13 -41.23 27.58 -38.03
N GLY A 14 -42.16 27.46 -37.07
CA GLY A 14 -41.90 26.87 -35.76
C GLY A 14 -41.43 25.42 -35.84
N VAL A 15 -42.08 24.58 -36.64
CA VAL A 15 -41.68 23.18 -36.88
C VAL A 15 -40.34 23.10 -37.61
N SER A 16 -40.06 24.02 -38.54
CA SER A 16 -38.79 24.05 -39.26
C SER A 16 -37.62 24.41 -38.34
N ILE A 17 -37.80 25.41 -37.48
CA ILE A 17 -36.80 25.79 -36.46
C ILE A 17 -36.60 24.63 -35.49
N PHE A 18 -37.68 24.00 -35.03
CA PHE A 18 -37.61 22.84 -34.15
C PHE A 18 -36.84 21.68 -34.79
N LEU A 19 -37.14 21.32 -36.05
CA LEU A 19 -36.43 20.27 -36.77
C LEU A 19 -34.95 20.61 -36.98
N PHE A 20 -34.63 21.87 -37.28
CA PHE A 20 -33.24 22.29 -37.44
C PHE A 20 -32.45 22.19 -36.14
N VAL A 21 -33.02 22.65 -35.03
CA VAL A 21 -32.42 22.50 -33.69
C VAL A 21 -32.34 21.03 -33.27
N PHE A 22 -33.36 20.23 -33.57
CA PHE A 22 -33.38 18.80 -33.25
C PHE A 22 -32.29 18.03 -34.01
N ILE A 23 -32.14 18.27 -35.31
CA ILE A 23 -31.07 17.67 -36.13
C ILE A 23 -29.69 18.12 -35.61
N TYR A 24 -29.55 19.40 -35.28
CA TYR A 24 -28.32 19.94 -34.70
C TYR A 24 -27.99 19.21 -33.39
N VAL A 25 -28.89 19.14 -32.42
CA VAL A 25 -28.67 18.43 -31.13
C VAL A 25 -28.40 16.94 -31.34
N ALA A 26 -29.12 16.29 -32.26
CA ALA A 26 -28.93 14.88 -32.59
C ALA A 26 -27.52 14.59 -33.15
N GLN A 27 -26.89 15.55 -33.83
CA GLN A 27 -25.52 15.44 -34.31
C GLN A 27 -24.45 15.60 -33.22
N PHE A 28 -24.74 16.33 -32.13
CA PHE A 28 -23.81 16.47 -31.00
C PHE A 28 -23.89 15.30 -30.00
N LEU A 29 -25.03 14.60 -29.98
CA LEU A 29 -25.29 13.49 -29.07
C LEU A 29 -24.20 12.39 -29.14
N PRO A 30 -23.74 11.93 -30.33
CA PRO A 30 -22.64 10.98 -30.44
C PRO A 30 -21.30 11.52 -29.95
N SER A 31 -21.02 12.82 -30.14
CA SER A 31 -19.73 13.43 -29.77
C SER A 31 -19.54 13.49 -28.25
N VAL A 32 -20.61 13.73 -27.50
CA VAL A 32 -20.57 13.73 -26.03
C VAL A 32 -20.25 12.33 -25.48
N PHE A 33 -20.68 11.28 -26.18
CA PHE A 33 -20.42 9.90 -25.77
C PHE A 33 -19.10 9.33 -26.27
N ALA A 34 -18.44 9.95 -27.25
CA ALA A 34 -17.14 9.51 -27.73
C ALA A 34 -16.06 9.63 -26.64
N ASP A 35 -16.06 10.74 -25.91
CA ASP A 35 -15.12 11.01 -24.82
C ASP A 35 -15.32 10.04 -23.65
N VAL A 36 -16.59 9.85 -23.26
CA VAL A 36 -16.99 8.89 -22.21
C VAL A 36 -16.59 7.45 -22.55
N ARG A 37 -16.62 7.05 -23.84
CA ARG A 37 -16.20 5.70 -24.25
C ARG A 37 -14.70 5.47 -24.05
N SER A 38 -13.86 6.47 -24.29
CA SER A 38 -12.41 6.36 -24.10
C SER A 38 -12.02 6.26 -22.62
N GLU A 39 -12.73 6.98 -21.75
CA GLU A 39 -12.57 6.87 -20.29
C GLU A 39 -13.06 5.50 -19.76
N ILE A 40 -14.18 5.00 -20.28
CA ILE A 40 -14.72 3.67 -19.92
C ILE A 40 -13.74 2.55 -20.31
N SER A 41 -13.11 2.62 -21.49
CA SER A 41 -12.14 1.60 -21.91
C SER A 41 -10.90 1.60 -21.00
N LEU A 42 -10.37 2.77 -20.65
CA LEU A 42 -9.24 2.88 -19.72
C LEU A 42 -9.59 2.32 -18.34
N ALA A 43 -10.79 2.63 -17.82
CA ALA A 43 -11.25 2.13 -16.52
C ALA A 43 -11.38 0.61 -16.49
N HIS A 44 -11.90 0.02 -17.57
CA HIS A 44 -11.98 -1.44 -17.71
C HIS A 44 -10.60 -2.10 -17.70
N GLU A 45 -9.62 -1.51 -18.41
CA GLU A 45 -8.25 -2.02 -18.45
C GLU A 45 -7.53 -1.91 -17.10
N ALA A 46 -7.66 -0.77 -16.40
CA ALA A 46 -7.11 -0.59 -15.05
C ALA A 46 -7.72 -1.58 -14.05
N TYR A 47 -9.05 -1.79 -14.10
CA TYR A 47 -9.74 -2.78 -13.28
C TYR A 47 -9.25 -4.20 -13.57
N LYS A 48 -9.16 -4.58 -14.84
CA LYS A 48 -8.70 -5.91 -15.28
C LYS A 48 -7.30 -6.21 -14.73
N VAL A 49 -6.37 -5.27 -14.89
CA VAL A 49 -4.99 -5.43 -14.39
C VAL A 49 -4.98 -5.52 -12.86
N ALA A 50 -5.75 -4.69 -12.16
CA ALA A 50 -5.83 -4.75 -10.70
C ALA A 50 -6.38 -6.09 -10.20
N VAL A 51 -7.38 -6.67 -10.89
CA VAL A 51 -7.93 -7.99 -10.54
C VAL A 51 -6.91 -9.09 -10.81
N ILE A 52 -6.23 -9.08 -11.96
CA ILE A 52 -5.18 -10.06 -12.28
C ILE A 52 -4.10 -10.03 -11.19
N LEU A 53 -3.63 -8.85 -10.82
CA LEU A 53 -2.57 -8.71 -9.83
C LEU A 53 -3.04 -9.08 -8.42
N ALA A 54 -4.25 -8.71 -8.01
CA ALA A 54 -4.71 -8.91 -6.64
C ALA A 54 -5.34 -10.28 -6.35
N GLU A 55 -5.87 -10.97 -7.36
CA GLU A 55 -6.64 -12.21 -7.16
C GLU A 55 -6.02 -13.45 -7.82
N ASP A 56 -5.17 -13.27 -8.84
CA ASP A 56 -4.48 -14.39 -9.49
C ASP A 56 -3.13 -14.60 -8.78
N PRO A 57 -2.77 -15.84 -8.38
CA PRO A 57 -1.42 -16.14 -7.90
C PRO A 57 -0.38 -16.13 -9.01
N GLY A 58 -0.81 -16.03 -10.27
CA GLY A 58 0.03 -16.05 -11.45
C GLY A 58 0.39 -17.47 -11.87
N ARG A 59 0.99 -17.54 -13.05
CA ARG A 59 1.41 -18.81 -13.68
C ARG A 59 2.46 -18.57 -14.74
N TRP A 60 3.23 -19.58 -15.04
CA TRP A 60 4.21 -19.57 -16.12
C TRP A 60 4.11 -20.84 -16.96
N ASP A 61 4.58 -20.73 -18.20
CA ASP A 61 4.63 -21.82 -19.18
C ASP A 61 5.81 -21.61 -20.13
N ASN A 62 6.61 -22.66 -20.36
CA ASN A 62 7.68 -22.68 -21.37
C ASN A 62 7.40 -23.64 -22.55
N GLY A 63 6.17 -24.14 -22.65
CA GLY A 63 5.72 -25.11 -23.66
C GLY A 63 5.99 -26.57 -23.30
N SER A 64 6.88 -26.86 -22.35
CA SER A 64 7.18 -28.22 -21.88
C SER A 64 6.78 -28.44 -20.42
N MET A 65 6.84 -27.39 -19.61
CA MET A 65 6.51 -27.37 -18.19
C MET A 65 5.70 -26.10 -17.89
N ASN A 66 4.83 -26.20 -16.90
CA ASN A 66 4.07 -25.08 -16.38
C ASN A 66 4.00 -25.16 -14.85
N GLY A 67 3.69 -24.02 -14.23
CA GLY A 67 3.58 -23.92 -12.79
C GLY A 67 2.99 -22.59 -12.33
N THR A 68 2.82 -22.45 -11.02
CA THR A 68 2.27 -21.25 -10.38
C THR A 68 3.32 -20.28 -9.87
N GLY A 69 4.57 -20.73 -9.70
CA GLY A 69 5.67 -19.93 -9.15
C GLY A 69 6.35 -19.04 -10.19
N TRP A 70 5.58 -18.21 -10.90
CA TRP A 70 6.08 -17.42 -12.03
C TRP A 70 7.19 -16.43 -11.63
N GLU A 71 7.19 -16.00 -10.37
CA GLU A 71 8.19 -15.12 -9.76
C GLU A 71 9.62 -15.67 -9.84
N ASN A 72 9.77 -16.98 -9.98
CA ASN A 72 11.06 -17.66 -10.11
C ASN A 72 11.48 -17.92 -11.57
N HIS A 73 10.61 -17.65 -12.54
CA HIS A 73 10.81 -18.04 -13.96
C HIS A 73 10.63 -16.89 -14.96
N TRP A 74 10.29 -15.67 -14.52
CA TRP A 74 9.97 -14.55 -15.43
C TRP A 74 11.11 -14.15 -16.37
N ASN A 75 12.36 -14.34 -15.92
CA ASN A 75 13.60 -14.01 -16.61
C ASN A 75 14.12 -15.14 -17.52
N GLU A 76 13.48 -16.31 -17.51
CA GLU A 76 13.91 -17.43 -18.34
C GLU A 76 13.57 -17.22 -19.82
N LEU A 77 14.40 -17.82 -20.68
CA LEU A 77 14.19 -17.80 -22.12
C LEU A 77 12.95 -18.63 -22.49
N ASN A 78 12.12 -18.08 -23.39
CA ASN A 78 10.90 -18.72 -23.90
C ASN A 78 9.81 -18.98 -22.84
N VAL A 79 9.88 -18.34 -21.67
CA VAL A 79 8.78 -18.36 -20.71
C VAL A 79 7.76 -17.28 -21.02
N VAL A 80 6.50 -17.70 -21.10
CA VAL A 80 5.32 -16.86 -21.03
C VAL A 80 4.76 -16.94 -19.63
N PHE A 81 4.43 -15.81 -19.02
CA PHE A 81 3.86 -15.79 -17.68
C PHE A 81 2.68 -14.84 -17.59
N ARG A 82 1.80 -15.11 -16.62
CA ARG A 82 0.78 -14.17 -16.16
C ARG A 82 1.22 -13.67 -14.79
N PRO A 83 1.58 -12.39 -14.66
CA PRO A 83 1.98 -11.84 -13.37
C PRO A 83 0.74 -11.73 -12.48
N GLY A 84 0.72 -12.51 -11.41
CA GLY A 84 -0.30 -12.44 -10.37
C GLY A 84 0.40 -12.30 -9.02
N LEU A 85 -0.01 -11.34 -8.20
CA LEU A 85 0.67 -11.03 -6.95
C LEU A 85 0.04 -11.77 -5.77
N ALA A 86 -1.13 -12.39 -5.93
CA ALA A 86 -1.78 -13.08 -4.82
C ALA A 86 -0.90 -14.23 -4.28
N TYR A 87 -0.89 -14.40 -2.97
CA TYR A 87 -0.17 -15.49 -2.30
C TYR A 87 -0.68 -16.85 -2.79
N SER A 88 -2.01 -17.03 -2.76
CA SER A 88 -2.66 -18.21 -3.33
C SER A 88 -4.04 -17.86 -3.88
N ARG A 89 -4.60 -18.79 -4.67
CA ARG A 89 -5.95 -18.64 -5.24
C ARG A 89 -7.04 -18.55 -4.16
N ASP A 90 -6.80 -19.12 -2.98
CA ASP A 90 -7.77 -19.14 -1.88
C ASP A 90 -7.73 -17.86 -1.04
N HIS A 91 -6.71 -17.01 -1.22
CA HIS A 91 -6.52 -15.77 -0.48
C HIS A 91 -6.42 -14.57 -1.45
N PRO A 92 -7.51 -14.20 -2.15
CA PRO A 92 -7.51 -13.00 -2.98
C PRO A 92 -7.29 -11.76 -2.10
N ASN A 93 -6.59 -10.76 -2.65
CA ASN A 93 -6.16 -9.53 -1.96
C ASN A 93 -5.09 -9.72 -0.90
N TYR A 94 -4.58 -10.94 -0.72
CA TYR A 94 -3.40 -11.17 0.08
C TYR A 94 -2.22 -11.37 -0.86
N LEU A 95 -1.38 -10.35 -0.98
CA LEU A 95 -0.28 -10.32 -1.94
C LEU A 95 0.99 -10.90 -1.33
N SER A 96 1.79 -11.53 -2.19
CA SER A 96 3.11 -12.01 -1.81
C SER A 96 4.19 -10.97 -2.10
N TYR A 97 5.01 -10.66 -1.10
CA TYR A 97 6.15 -9.75 -1.16
C TYR A 97 7.17 -10.21 -2.21
N GLU A 98 7.48 -11.51 -2.27
CA GLU A 98 8.35 -12.10 -3.30
C GLU A 98 7.81 -11.82 -4.71
N LYS A 99 6.51 -12.06 -4.92
CA LYS A 99 5.87 -11.80 -6.22
C LYS A 99 5.80 -10.32 -6.57
N ILE A 100 5.63 -9.46 -5.57
CA ILE A 100 5.68 -8.01 -5.73
C ILE A 100 7.05 -7.58 -6.24
N LYS A 101 8.13 -8.07 -5.63
CA LYS A 101 9.51 -7.76 -6.07
C LYS A 101 9.81 -8.34 -7.44
N ALA A 102 9.45 -9.59 -7.69
CA ALA A 102 9.59 -10.19 -9.02
C ALA A 102 8.80 -9.44 -10.10
N PHE A 103 7.63 -8.88 -9.77
CA PHE A 103 6.87 -8.04 -10.70
C PHE A 103 7.58 -6.72 -11.00
N GLN A 104 8.12 -6.06 -9.98
CA GLN A 104 8.96 -4.87 -10.17
C GLN A 104 10.13 -5.17 -11.11
N ASP A 105 10.88 -6.23 -10.81
CA ASP A 105 12.06 -6.62 -11.60
C ASP A 105 11.70 -7.01 -13.03
N ALA A 106 10.62 -7.76 -13.24
CA ALA A 106 10.16 -8.14 -14.56
C ALA A 106 9.73 -6.94 -15.41
N VAL A 107 9.12 -5.93 -14.78
CA VAL A 107 8.72 -4.69 -15.46
C VAL A 107 9.93 -3.82 -15.79
N ASP A 108 10.90 -3.74 -14.88
CA ASP A 108 12.11 -2.95 -15.07
C ASP A 108 13.03 -3.56 -16.13
N ASP A 109 13.09 -4.90 -16.23
CA ASP A 109 13.82 -5.62 -17.28
C ASP A 109 13.15 -5.46 -18.65
N ASN A 110 11.85 -5.78 -18.75
CA ASN A 110 11.13 -5.73 -20.02
C ASN A 110 9.66 -5.32 -19.86
N TYR A 111 9.48 -4.01 -19.71
CA TYR A 111 8.18 -3.36 -19.67
C TYR A 111 7.23 -3.79 -20.79
N THR A 112 7.73 -3.92 -22.03
CA THR A 112 6.88 -4.26 -23.19
C THR A 112 6.35 -5.69 -23.11
N LYS A 113 7.19 -6.65 -22.69
CA LYS A 113 6.78 -8.04 -22.48
C LYS A 113 5.71 -8.15 -21.39
N VAL A 114 5.90 -7.48 -20.25
CA VAL A 114 4.90 -7.48 -19.17
C VAL A 114 3.60 -6.81 -19.60
N LYS A 115 3.69 -5.70 -20.33
CA LYS A 115 2.53 -5.00 -20.90
C LYS A 115 1.70 -5.89 -21.84
N GLU A 116 2.37 -6.68 -22.68
CA GLU A 116 1.71 -7.68 -23.54
C GLU A 116 1.04 -8.79 -22.70
N TYR A 117 1.71 -9.28 -21.66
CA TYR A 117 1.17 -10.34 -20.79
C TYR A 117 0.02 -9.91 -19.88
N LEU A 118 -0.03 -8.62 -19.52
CA LEU A 118 -1.18 -7.99 -18.88
C LEU A 118 -2.35 -7.75 -19.85
N GLY A 119 -2.13 -7.97 -21.15
CA GLY A 119 -3.13 -7.72 -22.19
C GLY A 119 -3.39 -6.24 -22.45
N LEU A 120 -2.41 -5.38 -22.12
CA LEU A 120 -2.47 -3.93 -22.35
C LEU A 120 -1.89 -3.53 -23.71
N LYS A 121 -1.19 -4.45 -24.38
CA LYS A 121 -0.72 -4.29 -25.75
C LYS A 121 -1.26 -5.43 -26.62
N THR A 122 -2.09 -5.08 -27.58
CA THR A 122 -2.69 -5.95 -28.58
C THR A 122 -2.51 -5.31 -29.97
N PRO A 123 -2.79 -6.01 -31.08
CA PRO A 123 -2.74 -5.39 -32.41
C PRO A 123 -3.62 -4.14 -32.54
N ASP A 124 -4.70 -4.05 -31.76
CA ASP A 124 -5.71 -2.99 -31.85
C ASP A 124 -5.60 -1.93 -30.74
N SER A 125 -4.74 -2.14 -29.73
CA SER A 125 -4.65 -1.27 -28.56
C SER A 125 -3.27 -1.26 -27.91
N ASP A 126 -2.80 -0.09 -27.51
CA ASP A 126 -1.49 0.06 -26.86
C ASP A 126 -1.61 1.00 -25.65
N TYR A 127 -1.75 0.43 -24.45
CA TYR A 127 -1.96 1.17 -23.20
C TYR A 127 -0.73 1.18 -22.32
N GLU A 128 -0.36 2.34 -21.78
CA GLU A 128 0.69 2.46 -20.77
C GLU A 128 0.14 2.26 -19.36
N PHE A 129 1.00 1.81 -18.44
CA PHE A 129 0.59 1.57 -17.06
C PHE A 129 1.65 1.92 -16.01
N ASN A 130 1.17 2.16 -14.79
CA ASN A 130 1.95 2.22 -13.56
C ASN A 130 1.20 1.45 -12.47
N VAL A 131 1.88 0.52 -11.82
CA VAL A 131 1.37 -0.20 -10.64
C VAL A 131 2.20 0.21 -9.44
N SER A 132 1.54 0.51 -8.33
CA SER A 132 2.24 0.85 -7.09
C SER A 132 1.50 0.38 -5.87
N ILE A 133 2.26 0.11 -4.80
CA ILE A 133 1.74 -0.09 -3.46
C ILE A 133 1.90 1.22 -2.69
N GLN A 134 0.78 1.70 -2.18
CA GLN A 134 0.66 3.00 -1.54
C GLN A 134 0.10 2.85 -0.13
N THR A 135 0.38 3.83 0.73
CA THR A 135 -0.26 3.95 2.04
C THR A 135 -1.78 4.08 1.89
N LEU A 136 -2.54 3.78 2.95
CA LEU A 136 -3.99 3.94 2.91
C LEU A 136 -4.41 5.41 2.82
N ASP A 137 -3.63 6.33 3.38
CA ASP A 137 -3.84 7.78 3.33
C ASP A 137 -3.37 8.43 2.00
N SER A 138 -2.74 7.65 1.11
CA SER A 138 -2.28 8.13 -0.19
C SER A 138 -3.45 8.64 -1.04
N LYS A 139 -3.25 9.81 -1.65
CA LYS A 139 -4.25 10.51 -2.46
C LYS A 139 -3.85 10.51 -3.94
N PRO A 140 -4.81 10.59 -4.89
CA PRO A 140 -4.51 10.61 -6.32
C PRO A 140 -3.47 11.67 -6.74
N TYR A 141 -3.49 12.84 -6.10
CA TYR A 141 -2.58 13.97 -6.38
C TYR A 141 -1.37 14.05 -5.44
N ARG A 142 -1.30 13.18 -4.43
CA ARG A 142 -0.17 13.07 -3.49
C ARG A 142 0.06 11.59 -3.19
N LYS A 143 0.80 10.94 -4.10
CA LYS A 143 1.18 9.54 -4.00
C LYS A 143 2.18 9.38 -2.86
N THR A 144 1.81 8.60 -1.86
CA THR A 144 2.72 8.14 -0.80
C THR A 144 2.95 6.65 -0.99
N LEU A 145 4.19 6.27 -1.28
CA LEU A 145 4.59 4.88 -1.51
C LEU A 145 4.94 4.20 -0.20
N ILE A 146 4.74 2.89 -0.14
CA ILE A 146 5.24 2.06 0.95
C ILE A 146 6.71 1.74 0.69
N GLN A 147 7.50 1.74 1.77
CA GLN A 147 8.89 1.32 1.76
C GLN A 147 9.07 0.04 2.57
N ASP A 148 9.99 -0.81 2.13
CA ASP A 148 10.50 -1.93 2.91
C ASP A 148 11.49 -1.47 3.97
N TRP A 149 11.97 -2.42 4.78
CA TRP A 149 12.94 -2.15 5.84
C TRP A 149 14.22 -1.46 5.36
N ASP A 150 14.66 -1.77 4.15
CA ASP A 150 15.87 -1.21 3.54
C ASP A 150 15.63 0.19 2.94
N GLY A 151 14.40 0.69 3.02
CA GLY A 151 13.99 2.00 2.50
C GLY A 151 13.68 2.01 1.01
N ASN A 152 13.67 0.84 0.34
CA ASN A 152 13.29 0.73 -1.05
C ASN A 152 11.76 0.71 -1.17
N TYR A 153 11.22 1.24 -2.27
CA TYR A 153 9.79 1.14 -2.49
C TYR A 153 9.35 -0.31 -2.65
N THR A 154 8.27 -0.69 -1.96
CA THR A 154 7.72 -2.04 -2.04
C THR A 154 7.28 -2.36 -3.47
N LEU A 155 6.56 -1.42 -4.12
CA LEU A 155 6.21 -1.51 -5.54
C LEU A 155 5.98 -0.14 -6.16
N ASN A 156 6.66 0.12 -7.27
CA ASN A 156 6.43 1.26 -8.15
C ASN A 156 6.88 0.92 -9.58
N ALA A 157 6.15 0.01 -10.22
CA ALA A 157 6.51 -0.57 -11.51
C ALA A 157 5.77 0.10 -12.66
N GLY A 158 6.46 0.29 -13.79
CA GLY A 158 5.89 0.81 -15.02
C GLY A 158 6.30 2.24 -15.33
N ARG A 159 5.63 2.88 -16.29
CA ARG A 159 6.04 4.20 -16.77
C ARG A 159 5.64 5.31 -15.80
N ALA A 160 6.34 6.44 -15.88
CA ALA A 160 5.91 7.66 -15.22
C ALA A 160 4.60 8.14 -15.83
N ILE A 161 3.69 8.64 -14.98
CA ILE A 161 2.39 9.15 -15.40
C ILE A 161 2.62 10.52 -16.07
N VAL A 162 2.33 10.62 -17.37
CA VAL A 162 2.64 11.80 -18.21
C VAL A 162 1.41 12.51 -18.80
N THR A 163 0.22 11.92 -18.68
CA THR A 163 -1.01 12.41 -19.35
C THR A 163 -2.11 12.76 -18.35
N THR A 164 -3.04 13.60 -18.79
CA THR A 164 -4.24 13.99 -18.02
C THR A 164 -5.39 13.00 -18.18
N GLN A 165 -5.42 12.22 -19.27
CA GLN A 165 -6.45 11.21 -19.49
C GLN A 165 -5.93 9.83 -19.06
N MET A 166 -6.32 9.43 -17.86
CA MET A 166 -5.91 8.16 -17.26
C MET A 166 -7.07 7.55 -16.48
N ALA A 167 -7.08 6.23 -16.37
CA ALA A 167 -7.89 5.55 -15.39
C ALA A 167 -7.03 5.10 -14.22
N ARG A 168 -7.53 5.32 -13.00
CA ARG A 168 -6.90 4.87 -11.77
C ARG A 168 -7.86 3.95 -11.03
N PHE A 169 -7.39 2.75 -10.74
CA PHE A 169 -8.10 1.79 -9.90
C PHE A 169 -7.31 1.56 -8.61
N GLU A 170 -8.02 1.52 -7.49
CA GLU A 170 -7.45 1.36 -6.16
C GLU A 170 -8.10 0.18 -5.46
N ARG A 171 -7.31 -0.61 -4.75
CA ARG A 171 -7.80 -1.74 -3.98
C ARG A 171 -7.03 -1.88 -2.67
N ILE A 172 -7.73 -2.18 -1.59
CA ILE A 172 -7.10 -2.51 -0.31
C ILE A 172 -6.62 -3.96 -0.39
N VAL A 173 -5.37 -4.17 -0.01
CA VAL A 173 -4.70 -5.46 -0.03
C VAL A 173 -3.92 -5.68 1.26
N TRP A 174 -3.75 -6.94 1.64
CA TRP A 174 -2.77 -7.36 2.62
C TRP A 174 -1.48 -7.76 1.91
N ILE A 175 -0.35 -7.60 2.58
CA ILE A 175 0.96 -8.02 2.09
C ILE A 175 1.48 -9.05 3.07
N ASP A 176 1.92 -10.21 2.56
CA ASP A 176 2.57 -11.22 3.37
C ASP A 176 3.96 -10.73 3.79
N ASP A 177 4.62 -11.53 4.61
CA ASP A 177 5.97 -11.27 5.09
C ASP A 177 6.17 -9.88 5.71
N ILE A 178 5.60 -9.71 6.90
CA ILE A 178 5.75 -8.51 7.70
C ILE A 178 7.22 -8.19 8.00
N GLU A 179 8.11 -9.19 8.05
CA GLU A 179 9.52 -8.98 8.41
C GLU A 179 10.28 -8.23 7.32
N GLU A 180 9.98 -8.50 6.05
CA GLU A 180 10.56 -7.77 4.93
C GLU A 180 10.12 -6.30 4.93
N LEU A 181 8.90 -6.02 5.40
CA LEU A 181 8.35 -4.66 5.48
C LEU A 181 8.82 -3.89 6.71
N THR A 182 9.05 -4.58 7.84
CA THR A 182 9.30 -3.94 9.13
C THR A 182 10.66 -4.27 9.76
N GLY A 183 11.45 -5.10 9.10
CA GLY A 183 12.67 -5.69 9.63
C GLY A 183 12.40 -6.84 10.59
N ASN A 184 13.39 -7.73 10.73
CA ASN A 184 13.37 -8.78 11.74
C ASN A 184 14.05 -8.29 13.03
N ILE A 185 13.27 -7.61 13.88
CA ILE A 185 13.75 -7.11 15.17
C ILE A 185 13.33 -8.09 16.26
N THR A 186 14.21 -9.04 16.57
CA THR A 186 14.00 -9.99 17.67
C THR A 186 14.95 -9.68 18.83
N ILE A 187 14.38 -9.63 20.04
CA ILE A 187 15.11 -9.42 21.29
C ILE A 187 14.87 -10.64 22.17
N ASP A 188 15.92 -11.32 22.58
CA ASP A 188 15.92 -12.46 23.50
C ASP A 188 16.90 -12.14 24.63
N THR A 189 16.36 -11.66 25.77
CA THR A 189 17.20 -11.17 26.87
C THR A 189 17.90 -12.30 27.62
N ASP A 190 17.32 -13.51 27.69
CA ASP A 190 17.94 -14.68 28.33
C ASP A 190 19.19 -15.13 27.57
N LYS A 191 19.14 -15.07 26.23
CA LYS A 191 20.30 -15.38 25.38
C LYS A 191 21.21 -14.18 25.10
N GLY A 192 20.85 -12.98 25.53
CA GLY A 192 21.56 -11.75 25.20
C GLY A 192 21.60 -11.47 23.69
N SER A 193 20.58 -11.88 22.94
CA SER A 193 20.51 -11.75 21.49
C SER A 193 19.55 -10.62 21.10
N TYR A 194 20.07 -9.56 20.48
CA TYR A 194 19.30 -8.43 19.99
C TYR A 194 20.08 -7.67 18.91
N PRO A 195 19.42 -6.91 18.02
CA PRO A 195 20.10 -6.15 16.98
C PRO A 195 20.83 -4.93 17.56
N THR A 196 22.15 -5.01 17.64
CA THR A 196 23.02 -4.01 18.28
C THR A 196 23.09 -2.66 17.54
N THR A 197 22.61 -2.61 16.30
CA THR A 197 22.53 -1.38 15.48
C THR A 197 21.47 -0.40 15.97
N ILE A 198 20.40 -0.92 16.58
CA ILE A 198 19.23 -0.15 17.04
C ILE A 198 18.96 -0.33 18.54
N CYS A 199 19.55 -1.36 19.15
CA CYS A 199 19.36 -1.70 20.56
C CYS A 199 20.70 -1.75 21.31
N THR A 200 20.67 -1.34 22.58
CA THR A 200 21.83 -1.33 23.47
C THR A 200 21.48 -1.89 24.84
N LEU A 201 22.43 -2.51 25.52
CA LEU A 201 22.26 -2.91 26.92
C LEU A 201 22.40 -1.69 27.84
N SER A 202 21.45 -1.54 28.76
CA SER A 202 21.44 -0.55 29.83
C SER A 202 21.17 -1.25 31.16
N GLY A 203 22.24 -1.67 31.84
CA GLY A 203 22.10 -2.53 33.02
C GLY A 203 21.60 -3.91 32.64
N SER A 204 20.44 -4.31 33.17
CA SER A 204 19.75 -5.57 32.83
C SER A 204 18.79 -5.45 31.63
N ASP A 205 18.63 -4.25 31.09
CA ASP A 205 17.58 -3.95 30.11
C ASP A 205 18.18 -3.85 28.72
N VAL A 206 17.45 -4.35 27.73
CA VAL A 206 17.72 -4.07 26.32
C VAL A 206 16.86 -2.88 25.92
N ASP A 207 17.53 -1.80 25.52
CA ASP A 207 16.92 -0.54 25.08
C ASP A 207 17.06 -0.35 23.58
N CYS A 208 15.93 -0.31 22.87
CA CYS A 208 15.87 -0.04 21.43
C CYS A 208 15.31 1.36 21.18
N ARG A 209 15.85 2.07 20.17
CA ARG A 209 15.44 3.45 19.85
C ARG A 209 14.99 3.55 18.41
N PHE A 210 13.84 4.18 18.20
CA PHE A 210 13.21 4.31 16.91
C PHE A 210 12.76 5.75 16.68
N ASN A 211 13.17 6.33 15.54
CA ASN A 211 12.72 7.67 15.12
C ASN A 211 11.61 7.51 14.08
N TYR A 212 10.53 8.28 14.24
CA TYR A 212 9.38 8.29 13.36
C TYR A 212 8.94 9.71 13.00
N ILE A 213 8.05 9.78 12.03
CA ILE A 213 7.25 10.98 11.75
C ILE A 213 5.85 10.72 12.30
N TYR A 214 5.30 11.65 13.09
CA TYR A 214 3.94 11.54 13.61
C TYR A 214 2.90 11.87 12.51
N PRO A 215 1.78 11.13 12.38
CA PRO A 215 1.40 9.96 13.18
C PRO A 215 2.15 8.69 12.79
N VAL A 216 2.34 7.77 13.75
CA VAL A 216 2.95 6.46 13.52
C VAL A 216 1.93 5.53 12.85
N ASN A 217 2.31 4.88 11.75
CA ASN A 217 1.41 4.02 10.98
C ASN A 217 1.31 2.60 11.54
N MET A 218 2.41 2.06 12.04
CA MET A 218 2.48 0.72 12.61
C MET A 218 3.51 0.63 13.73
N PHE A 219 3.08 0.09 14.87
CA PHE A 219 3.96 -0.28 15.96
C PHE A 219 3.33 -1.44 16.74
N VAL A 220 3.92 -2.62 16.58
CA VAL A 220 3.41 -3.88 17.14
C VAL A 220 4.53 -4.57 17.90
N ILE A 221 4.21 -5.08 19.08
CA ILE A 221 5.12 -5.89 19.90
C ILE A 221 4.50 -7.27 20.06
N ASP A 222 5.21 -8.30 19.63
CA ASP A 222 4.84 -9.69 19.83
C ASP A 222 5.69 -10.29 20.95
N VAL A 223 5.05 -10.60 22.08
CA VAL A 223 5.72 -11.19 23.23
C VAL A 223 5.70 -12.70 23.08
N LEU A 224 6.87 -13.26 22.78
CA LEU A 224 7.03 -14.67 22.46
C LEU A 224 7.28 -15.53 23.70
N GLN A 225 7.94 -14.97 24.72
CA GLN A 225 8.25 -15.70 25.95
C GLN A 225 8.46 -14.77 27.13
N LEU A 226 7.96 -15.17 28.30
CA LEU A 226 8.26 -14.53 29.58
C LEU A 226 9.36 -15.30 30.35
N TYR A 227 10.41 -14.61 30.78
CA TYR A 227 11.44 -15.18 31.65
C TYR A 227 11.25 -14.73 33.10
N THR A 228 11.82 -15.49 34.03
CA THR A 228 11.84 -15.16 35.47
C THR A 228 13.12 -14.39 35.82
N PRO A 229 13.13 -13.56 36.88
CA PRO A 229 12.08 -13.42 37.90
C PRO A 229 11.05 -12.31 37.64
N SER A 230 11.34 -11.32 36.80
CA SER A 230 10.49 -10.12 36.68
C SER A 230 10.48 -9.57 35.24
N PRO A 231 9.66 -10.15 34.33
CA PRO A 231 9.53 -9.66 32.97
C PRO A 231 9.00 -8.22 32.97
N THR A 232 9.68 -7.32 32.27
CA THR A 232 9.24 -5.93 32.13
C THR A 232 9.37 -5.46 30.68
N LEU A 233 8.29 -4.86 30.18
CA LEU A 233 8.25 -4.18 28.89
C LEU A 233 7.73 -2.77 29.11
N SER A 234 8.49 -1.77 28.68
CA SER A 234 8.04 -0.37 28.74
C SER A 234 8.39 0.38 27.47
N LEU A 235 7.54 1.33 27.11
CA LEU A 235 7.76 2.26 26.01
C LEU A 235 7.88 3.65 26.58
N CYS A 236 8.86 4.40 26.11
CA CYS A 236 8.97 5.81 26.43
C CYS A 236 8.85 6.63 25.15
N LEU A 237 7.99 7.65 25.19
CA LEU A 237 7.64 8.49 24.06
C LEU A 237 8.19 9.92 24.23
N ASP A 238 8.81 10.46 23.20
CA ASP A 238 9.31 11.84 23.21
C ASP A 238 9.08 12.55 21.87
N ILE A 239 8.92 13.87 21.89
CA ILE A 239 8.82 14.68 20.67
C ILE A 239 10.22 15.16 20.30
N GLY A 240 10.64 14.91 19.06
CA GLY A 240 11.98 15.15 18.57
C GLY A 240 12.72 13.85 18.24
N SER A 241 14.04 13.93 18.14
CA SER A 241 14.90 12.77 17.83
C SER A 241 15.31 12.00 19.09
N CYS A 242 15.64 10.72 18.92
CA CYS A 242 16.13 9.84 20.00
C CYS A 242 17.57 10.15 20.46
N ALA A 243 17.79 11.34 20.99
CA ALA A 243 19.08 11.78 21.53
C ALA A 243 19.46 11.05 22.84
N ALA A 244 20.71 11.17 23.28
CA ALA A 244 21.09 10.69 24.61
C ALA A 244 20.40 11.53 25.69
N GLY A 245 19.59 10.90 26.53
CA GLY A 245 18.85 11.56 27.61
C GLY A 245 17.39 11.91 27.29
N SER A 246 16.95 11.81 26.04
CA SER A 246 15.53 11.80 25.71
C SER A 246 14.89 10.54 26.30
N CYS A 247 13.73 10.69 26.94
CA CYS A 247 13.03 9.61 27.60
C CYS A 247 13.78 8.96 28.80
N SER A 248 13.74 9.63 29.95
CA SER A 248 14.21 9.09 31.23
C SER A 248 13.23 8.04 31.78
N LEU A 249 13.73 6.84 32.08
CA LEU A 249 12.98 5.79 32.79
C LEU A 249 12.45 6.38 34.12
N GLY A 250 11.12 6.54 34.23
CA GLY A 250 10.44 7.21 35.35
C GLY A 250 9.81 8.58 35.04
N GLY A 251 9.91 9.07 33.80
CA GLY A 251 9.22 10.28 33.34
C GLY A 251 7.73 10.08 33.06
N PRO A 252 6.94 11.15 32.91
CA PRO A 252 5.49 11.09 32.68
C PRO A 252 5.08 10.51 31.31
N ASN A 253 6.05 10.26 30.43
CA ASN A 253 5.83 9.80 29.06
C ASN A 253 6.12 8.31 28.88
N LEU A 254 6.14 7.57 30.00
CA LEU A 254 6.38 6.14 30.05
C LEU A 254 5.04 5.39 30.00
N ILE A 255 4.96 4.38 29.13
CA ILE A 255 3.88 3.41 29.05
C ILE A 255 4.44 2.10 29.57
N HIS A 256 3.79 1.55 30.59
CA HIS A 256 4.21 0.31 31.22
C HIS A 256 3.34 -0.86 30.75
N ILE A 257 3.96 -1.78 30.01
CA ILE A 257 3.35 -3.06 29.61
C ILE A 257 3.88 -4.15 30.55
N ASP A 258 3.79 -3.92 31.86
CA ASP A 258 4.25 -4.84 32.91
C ASP A 258 3.20 -4.98 34.04
N GLY A 259 1.93 -4.71 33.71
CA GLY A 259 0.78 -4.90 34.60
C GLY A 259 0.22 -3.62 35.23
N THR A 260 0.88 -2.47 35.08
CA THR A 260 0.34 -1.19 35.56
C THR A 260 -0.62 -0.54 34.57
N ASP A 261 -0.28 -0.49 33.27
CA ASP A 261 -1.21 -0.04 32.22
C ASP A 261 -1.80 -1.21 31.42
N ILE A 262 -0.99 -2.24 31.14
CA ILE A 262 -1.38 -3.42 30.36
C ILE A 262 -0.79 -4.69 31.01
N ASN A 263 -1.62 -5.72 31.22
CA ASN A 263 -1.14 -7.03 31.68
C ASN A 263 -0.25 -7.69 30.63
N LEU A 264 0.97 -8.03 31.04
CA LEU A 264 1.97 -8.68 30.20
C LEU A 264 1.70 -10.18 30.11
N GLU A 265 1.42 -10.62 28.89
CA GLU A 265 1.10 -11.98 28.48
C GLU A 265 1.82 -12.28 27.16
N GLU A 266 2.04 -13.57 26.87
CA GLU A 266 2.58 -14.06 25.59
C GLU A 266 1.55 -13.88 24.47
N ARG A 267 1.54 -12.70 23.86
CA ARG A 267 0.64 -12.31 22.77
C ARG A 267 1.18 -11.11 22.00
N GLU A 268 0.47 -10.79 20.93
CA GLU A 268 0.69 -9.58 20.14
C GLU A 268 -0.04 -8.36 20.74
N TYR A 269 0.65 -7.22 20.77
CA TYR A 269 0.15 -5.92 21.18
C TYR A 269 0.27 -4.93 20.01
N ASN A 270 -0.86 -4.55 19.40
CA ASN A 270 -0.91 -3.42 18.48
C ASN A 270 -1.02 -2.10 19.27
N LEU A 271 0.05 -1.32 19.28
CA LEU A 271 0.18 -0.13 20.12
C LEU A 271 -0.01 1.17 19.34
N LYS A 272 -0.33 1.11 18.04
CA LYS A 272 -0.48 2.27 17.14
C LYS A 272 -1.37 3.36 17.76
N ASP A 273 -2.59 3.00 18.13
CA ASP A 273 -3.58 3.98 18.59
C ASP A 273 -3.20 4.57 19.95
N LEU A 274 -2.67 3.74 20.85
CA LEU A 274 -2.19 4.17 22.17
C LEU A 274 -1.02 5.14 22.05
N ILE A 275 -0.03 4.81 21.22
CA ILE A 275 1.15 5.63 20.98
C ILE A 275 0.75 6.96 20.33
N ASN A 276 -0.11 6.93 19.32
CA ASN A 276 -0.56 8.16 18.66
C ASN A 276 -1.43 9.05 19.57
N GLN A 277 -2.24 8.45 20.44
CA GLN A 277 -2.97 9.18 21.46
C GLN A 277 -2.00 9.86 22.44
N LYS A 278 -0.99 9.14 22.92
CA LYS A 278 0.00 9.68 23.86
C LYS A 278 0.83 10.80 23.23
N PHE A 279 1.30 10.65 21.99
CA PHE A 279 1.96 11.75 21.29
C PHE A 279 1.08 12.98 21.14
N LYS A 280 -0.22 12.80 20.88
CA LYS A 280 -1.18 13.90 20.83
C LYS A 280 -1.33 14.59 22.20
N GLU A 281 -1.38 13.83 23.29
CA GLU A 281 -1.39 14.36 24.67
C GLU A 281 -0.10 15.15 24.98
N LEU A 282 1.04 14.73 24.44
CA LEU A 282 2.32 15.44 24.53
C LEU A 282 2.41 16.69 23.62
N GLY A 283 1.42 16.90 22.73
CA GLY A 283 1.34 18.06 21.85
C GLY A 283 1.99 17.87 20.48
N ALA A 284 2.25 16.63 20.05
CA ALA A 284 2.77 16.33 18.72
C ALA A 284 1.78 16.77 17.63
N LYS A 285 2.32 17.27 16.51
CA LYS A 285 1.59 17.68 15.32
C LYS A 285 1.97 16.80 14.14
N ASN A 286 1.06 16.68 13.18
CA ASN A 286 1.32 15.91 11.96
C ASN A 286 2.58 16.42 11.25
N GLY A 287 3.54 15.52 11.02
CA GLY A 287 4.84 15.81 10.43
C GLY A 287 5.96 16.04 11.44
N ASP A 288 5.68 16.07 12.75
CA ASP A 288 6.72 16.19 13.77
C ASP A 288 7.55 14.91 13.85
N ASN A 289 8.87 15.05 14.06
CA ASN A 289 9.71 13.92 14.42
C ASN A 289 9.35 13.48 15.84
N VAL A 290 9.22 12.17 16.05
CA VAL A 290 8.94 11.58 17.36
C VAL A 290 9.86 10.40 17.61
N CYS A 291 10.18 10.16 18.88
CA CYS A 291 11.04 9.08 19.32
C CYS A 291 10.23 8.08 20.15
N ILE A 292 10.42 6.79 19.85
CA ILE A 292 9.94 5.68 20.67
C ILE A 292 11.15 4.91 21.16
N ARG A 293 11.29 4.80 22.48
CA ARG A 293 12.26 3.93 23.14
C ARG A 293 11.53 2.72 23.71
N VAL A 294 11.99 1.52 23.39
CA VAL A 294 11.46 0.27 23.95
C VAL A 294 12.50 -0.30 24.90
N SER A 295 12.11 -0.53 26.15
CA SER A 295 12.95 -1.16 27.16
C SER A 295 12.38 -2.51 27.54
N VAL A 296 13.21 -3.55 27.43
CA VAL A 296 12.83 -4.96 27.58
C VAL A 296 13.75 -5.65 28.60
N ARG A 297 13.18 -6.38 29.55
CA ARG A 297 13.91 -7.21 30.54
C ARG A 297 13.19 -8.54 30.73
N ASP A 298 13.95 -9.62 30.88
CA ASP A 298 13.45 -10.97 31.16
C ASP A 298 12.33 -11.39 30.18
N LEU A 299 12.52 -11.10 28.89
CA LEU A 299 11.55 -11.34 27.83
C LEU A 299 12.21 -11.78 26.52
N LYS A 300 11.45 -12.54 25.75
CA LYS A 300 11.67 -12.68 24.31
C LYS A 300 10.55 -11.97 23.56
N VAL A 301 10.89 -10.97 22.76
CA VAL A 301 9.93 -10.19 21.97
C VAL A 301 10.38 -10.04 20.53
N LYS A 302 9.40 -9.80 19.66
CA LYS A 302 9.61 -9.37 18.30
C LYS A 302 8.89 -8.05 18.06
N LEU A 303 9.57 -7.11 17.43
CA LEU A 303 9.05 -5.77 17.17
C LEU A 303 8.77 -5.63 15.68
N TYR A 304 7.55 -5.22 15.34
CA TYR A 304 7.17 -4.87 13.97
C TYR A 304 6.80 -3.40 13.93
N GLN A 305 7.49 -2.66 13.10
CA GLN A 305 7.40 -1.21 13.07
C GLN A 305 7.52 -0.68 11.65
N SER A 306 6.73 0.36 11.33
CA SER A 306 6.84 1.07 10.05
C SER A 306 6.13 2.41 10.10
N ASP A 307 6.66 3.37 9.36
CA ASP A 307 6.10 4.69 9.10
C ASP A 307 5.30 4.75 7.79
N THR A 308 5.33 3.71 6.96
CA THR A 308 4.70 3.73 5.63
C THR A 308 3.66 2.62 5.40
N ILE A 309 3.58 1.59 6.24
CA ILE A 309 2.51 0.57 6.14
C ILE A 309 1.57 0.63 7.32
N ASP A 310 0.27 0.45 7.05
CA ASP A 310 -0.74 0.32 8.09
C ASP A 310 -0.87 -1.13 8.55
N TYR A 311 -1.32 -1.34 9.77
CA TYR A 311 -1.55 -2.68 10.32
C TYR A 311 -3.00 -2.82 10.80
N ILE A 312 -3.78 -3.65 10.09
CA ILE A 312 -5.22 -3.82 10.31
C ILE A 312 -5.53 -5.29 10.44
N ALA A 313 -6.26 -5.66 11.50
CA ALA A 313 -6.71 -7.05 11.74
C ALA A 313 -5.57 -8.09 11.67
N GLY A 314 -4.41 -7.77 12.25
CA GLY A 314 -3.27 -8.69 12.31
C GLY A 314 -2.42 -8.74 11.03
N ASN A 315 -2.68 -7.88 10.03
CA ASN A 315 -2.02 -7.95 8.74
C ASN A 315 -1.48 -6.58 8.27
N PRO A 316 -0.27 -6.54 7.68
CA PRO A 316 0.21 -5.37 6.95
C PRO A 316 -0.75 -5.06 5.81
N THR A 317 -1.30 -3.85 5.80
CA THR A 317 -2.38 -3.44 4.92
C THR A 317 -1.97 -2.24 4.11
N ALA A 318 -2.23 -2.30 2.82
CA ALA A 318 -1.82 -1.30 1.86
C ALA A 318 -2.88 -1.09 0.78
N LYS A 319 -2.61 -0.13 -0.10
CA LYS A 319 -3.41 0.15 -1.28
C LYS A 319 -2.64 -0.25 -2.53
N LEU A 320 -3.12 -1.26 -3.25
CA LEU A 320 -2.68 -1.53 -4.62
C LEU A 320 -3.34 -0.51 -5.54
N VAL A 321 -2.53 0.24 -6.28
CA VAL A 321 -2.97 1.26 -7.21
C VAL A 321 -2.47 0.94 -8.60
N VAL A 322 -3.40 0.79 -9.53
CA VAL A 322 -3.14 0.58 -10.95
C VAL A 322 -3.61 1.80 -11.72
N VAL A 323 -2.71 2.39 -12.49
CA VAL A 323 -2.99 3.52 -13.38
C VAL A 323 -2.73 3.06 -14.81
N VAL A 324 -3.70 3.30 -15.71
CA VAL A 324 -3.61 2.97 -17.14
C VAL A 324 -3.94 4.19 -17.98
N TRP A 325 -3.21 4.42 -19.07
CA TRP A 325 -3.42 5.53 -20.00
C TRP A 325 -3.01 5.17 -21.42
N GLN A 326 -3.26 6.09 -22.37
CA GLN A 326 -2.75 6.05 -23.74
C GLN A 326 -1.83 7.25 -23.98
#